data_AF-X6MW07-F1
#
_entry.id   AF-X6MW07-F1
#
_cell.length_a   1.000
_cell.length_b   1.000
_cell.length_c   1.000
_cell.angle_alpha   90.00
_cell.angle_beta   90.00
_cell.angle_gamma   90.00
#
_symmetry.space_group_name_H-M   'P 1'
#
loop_
_entity.id
_entity.type
_entity.pdbx_description
1 polymer ?
#
loop_
_entity_poly.entity_id
_entity_poly.type
_entity_poly.pdbx_seq_one_letter_code
_entity_poly.pdbx_strand_id
1 'polypeptide(L)'
;MNEMQQLVKDLDYIVANETQYWDILSSKYIVPFLQRLDYQIQDSSQVLHEWKNQNSEGMRSLHELGCIFSKVRMKSKNNENVPNSFSIAALKAGRPNLIIANHNDKLFSVLSLYESIGLIPRTEHVLLCKETTTEEEVECLLLRTLLYVKVMDGINIKTPLYCLVWPEKLQARTLEKVVSLFQKLFLEPSRSQQAHLYLFAVVSSNHDNPLSYILREFGPIISELNSHPFDIYEALYSQKVNVLPTNVPGRPIYQVQLYESTKVGTGKTWKIQRDIRYLRKKTNKVQSVCIRLNSSDIDWEEIVETLWNYHPCQLSHASQETIVNVEKRVNDLNYSKDNWIVYHIDVSSCVNKDINDFFFQLLYLQHIDTMNYSFHVNPNMIFFIEIPSKIDSFSDTSHNFFYTLFFKMKFPVKLKPPPFNIGDKGQLSIKWMEEYFAGKLKQPSFVTGILRFFTQQTASSSRDINVENKINLNPTEISQFMRTYFPDLISLSLWHVTMFFNFLFTQFEVLANSRFLLNECIPFRHEATKCAIEFAQDLCFYSYNEEDTKKTYTSQFYLCEKWKKSKELLYLGCPAIAWEQEVSNTWNGQEKEKRMELLFRAVNVPEEKKKISDKNVIRFDTMC
;
A
#
# COMPACT_ATOMS: atom_id res chain seq x y z
N MET A 1 -20.14 -22.50 13.32
CA MET A 1 -20.88 -23.56 12.58
C MET A 1 -20.94 -23.28 11.08
N ASN A 2 -21.22 -22.04 10.66
CA ASN A 2 -21.37 -21.66 9.24
C ASN A 2 -20.10 -21.96 8.41
N GLU A 3 -18.92 -21.62 8.94
CA GLU A 3 -17.64 -21.87 8.27
C GLU A 3 -17.43 -23.36 7.95
N MET A 4 -17.70 -24.25 8.91
CA MET A 4 -17.55 -25.70 8.69
C MET A 4 -18.53 -26.21 7.64
N GLN A 5 -19.78 -25.75 7.65
CA GLN A 5 -20.77 -26.13 6.65
C GLN A 5 -20.37 -25.64 5.25
N GLN A 6 -19.81 -24.44 5.16
CA GLN A 6 -19.32 -23.88 3.91
C GLN A 6 -18.11 -24.68 3.40
N LEU A 7 -17.18 -25.05 4.27
CA LEU A 7 -16.03 -25.86 3.92
C LEU A 7 -16.42 -27.24 3.39
N VAL A 8 -17.44 -27.88 3.97
CA VAL A 8 -18.03 -29.13 3.45
C VAL A 8 -18.55 -28.92 2.02
N LYS A 9 -19.34 -27.86 1.78
CA LYS A 9 -19.85 -27.55 0.44
C LYS A 9 -18.74 -27.30 -0.58
N ASP A 10 -17.69 -26.59 -0.17
CA ASP A 10 -16.56 -26.30 -1.04
C ASP A 10 -15.74 -27.56 -1.35
N LEU A 11 -15.53 -28.45 -0.37
CA LEU A 11 -14.92 -29.76 -0.59
C LEU A 11 -15.73 -30.61 -1.57
N ASP A 12 -17.05 -30.75 -1.35
CA ASP A 12 -17.97 -31.49 -2.21
C ASP A 12 -17.95 -30.96 -3.64
N TYR A 13 -17.98 -29.63 -3.79
CA TYR A 13 -17.91 -28.99 -5.09
C TYR A 13 -16.57 -29.27 -5.80
N ILE A 14 -15.46 -29.16 -5.09
CA ILE A 14 -14.13 -29.39 -5.67
C ILE A 14 -13.99 -30.84 -6.14
N VAL A 15 -14.35 -31.83 -5.31
CA VAL A 15 -14.19 -33.25 -5.68
C VAL A 15 -15.14 -33.72 -6.78
N ALA A 16 -16.26 -33.01 -6.99
CA ALA A 16 -17.18 -33.23 -8.09
C ALA A 16 -16.64 -32.77 -9.45
N ASN A 17 -15.66 -31.86 -9.46
CA ASN A 17 -14.98 -31.41 -10.69
C ASN A 17 -13.81 -32.32 -11.08
N GLU A 18 -13.31 -32.17 -12.30
CA GLU A 18 -12.14 -32.90 -12.79
C GLU A 18 -10.89 -32.59 -11.95
N THR A 19 -10.04 -33.59 -11.75
CA THR A 19 -8.86 -33.50 -10.88
C THR A 19 -7.87 -32.42 -11.29
N GLN A 20 -7.86 -32.02 -12.57
CA GLN A 20 -7.01 -30.92 -13.04
C GLN A 20 -7.37 -29.55 -12.45
N TYR A 21 -8.60 -29.37 -11.95
CA TYR A 21 -9.05 -28.12 -11.33
C TYR A 21 -8.97 -28.14 -9.79
N TRP A 22 -8.63 -29.28 -9.20
CA TRP A 22 -8.59 -29.42 -7.74
C TRP A 22 -7.58 -28.48 -7.11
N ASP A 23 -6.38 -28.40 -7.68
CA ASP A 23 -5.29 -27.58 -7.15
C ASP A 23 -5.65 -26.10 -7.11
N ILE A 24 -6.25 -25.58 -8.20
CA ILE A 24 -6.59 -24.16 -8.34
C ILE A 24 -7.80 -23.74 -7.50
N LEU A 25 -8.80 -24.62 -7.35
CA LEU A 25 -9.93 -24.32 -6.47
C LEU A 25 -9.50 -24.42 -5.01
N SER A 26 -8.80 -25.49 -4.66
CA SER A 26 -8.41 -25.76 -3.27
C SER A 26 -7.37 -24.78 -2.74
N SER A 27 -6.50 -24.21 -3.58
CA SER A 27 -5.52 -23.20 -3.16
C SER A 27 -6.13 -21.96 -2.54
N LYS A 28 -7.37 -21.60 -2.91
CA LYS A 28 -8.13 -20.51 -2.28
C LYS A 28 -9.07 -21.01 -1.19
N TYR A 29 -9.84 -22.07 -1.44
CA TYR A 29 -10.97 -22.41 -0.58
C TYR A 29 -10.67 -23.43 0.51
N ILE A 30 -9.59 -24.21 0.40
CA ILE A 30 -9.28 -25.30 1.36
C ILE A 30 -7.93 -25.06 2.04
N VAL A 31 -6.89 -24.77 1.26
CA VAL A 31 -5.52 -24.64 1.74
C VAL A 31 -5.38 -23.59 2.85
N PRO A 32 -5.96 -22.38 2.77
CA PRO A 32 -5.87 -21.40 3.87
C PRO A 32 -6.45 -21.90 5.20
N PHE A 33 -7.46 -22.77 5.17
CA PHE A 33 -8.02 -23.38 6.38
C PHE A 33 -7.07 -24.44 6.96
N LEU A 34 -6.50 -25.29 6.09
CA LEU A 34 -5.49 -26.27 6.51
C LEU A 34 -4.25 -25.58 7.10
N GLN A 35 -3.87 -24.42 6.55
CA GLN A 35 -2.75 -23.62 7.02
C GLN A 35 -2.95 -23.03 8.42
N ARG A 36 -4.18 -22.96 8.93
CA ARG A 36 -4.42 -22.65 10.34
C ARG A 36 -3.90 -23.76 11.26
N LEU A 37 -3.98 -25.02 10.82
CA LEU A 37 -3.56 -26.21 11.56
C LEU A 37 -2.08 -26.54 11.36
N ASP A 38 -1.56 -26.29 10.17
CA ASP A 38 -0.14 -26.45 9.84
C ASP A 38 0.26 -25.46 8.73
N TYR A 39 1.05 -24.44 9.09
CA TYR A 39 1.46 -23.36 8.19
C TYR A 39 2.30 -23.85 7.00
N GLN A 40 2.86 -25.07 7.05
CA GLN A 40 3.69 -25.63 5.98
C GLN A 40 2.88 -26.23 4.84
N ILE A 41 1.57 -26.43 5.01
CA ILE A 41 0.72 -27.02 3.99
C ILE A 41 0.62 -26.09 2.78
N GLN A 42 0.95 -26.63 1.60
CA GLN A 42 0.86 -25.94 0.30
C GLN A 42 0.05 -26.75 -0.72
N ASP A 43 -0.42 -27.92 -0.33
CA ASP A 43 -1.16 -28.87 -1.16
C ASP A 43 -2.25 -29.54 -0.32
N SER A 44 -3.45 -29.65 -0.90
CA SER A 44 -4.61 -30.28 -0.30
C SER A 44 -4.98 -31.63 -0.94
N SER A 45 -4.19 -32.11 -1.91
CA SER A 45 -4.46 -33.34 -2.67
C SER A 45 -4.83 -34.54 -1.79
N GLN A 46 -4.06 -34.79 -0.71
CA GLN A 46 -4.37 -35.86 0.24
C GLN A 46 -5.74 -35.66 0.91
N VAL A 47 -6.07 -34.44 1.34
CA VAL A 47 -7.35 -34.12 1.97
C VAL A 47 -8.50 -34.32 0.98
N LEU A 48 -8.35 -33.87 -0.26
CA LEU A 48 -9.36 -34.03 -1.31
C LEU A 48 -9.58 -35.50 -1.70
N HIS A 49 -8.51 -36.29 -1.80
CA HIS A 49 -8.62 -37.73 -2.05
C HIS A 49 -9.29 -38.46 -0.89
N GLU A 50 -8.92 -38.15 0.35
CA GLU A 50 -9.57 -38.72 1.54
C GLU A 50 -11.04 -38.33 1.63
N TRP A 51 -11.39 -37.08 1.28
CA TRP A 51 -12.76 -36.57 1.25
C TRP A 51 -13.60 -37.24 0.14
N LYS A 52 -13.07 -37.34 -1.09
CA LYS A 52 -13.78 -37.97 -2.22
C LYS A 52 -14.20 -39.42 -1.95
N ASN A 53 -13.44 -40.13 -1.11
CA ASN A 53 -13.72 -41.51 -0.76
C ASN A 53 -14.81 -41.65 0.31
N GLN A 54 -15.34 -40.53 0.82
CA GLN A 54 -16.42 -40.52 1.79
C GLN A 54 -17.78 -40.47 1.09
N ASN A 55 -18.74 -41.24 1.63
CA ASN A 55 -20.14 -41.20 1.21
C ASN A 55 -20.99 -40.79 2.41
N SER A 56 -20.90 -39.51 2.83
CA SER A 56 -21.60 -39.03 4.01
C SER A 56 -22.44 -37.78 3.72
N GLU A 57 -23.72 -37.84 4.08
CA GLU A 57 -24.61 -36.69 4.09
C GLU A 57 -24.83 -36.17 5.52
N GLY A 58 -25.02 -34.86 5.66
CA GLY A 58 -25.43 -34.20 6.90
C GLY A 58 -24.38 -34.23 8.02
N MET A 59 -24.79 -34.61 9.24
CA MET A 59 -23.91 -34.59 10.42
C MET A 59 -22.72 -35.58 10.31
N ARG A 60 -22.83 -36.60 9.46
CA ARG A 60 -21.71 -37.53 9.22
C ARG A 60 -20.56 -36.84 8.48
N SER A 61 -20.86 -35.88 7.60
CA SER A 61 -19.86 -35.08 6.89
C SER A 61 -19.00 -34.24 7.85
N LEU A 62 -19.59 -33.71 8.92
CA LEU A 62 -18.83 -32.99 9.97
C LEU A 62 -17.91 -33.89 10.78
N HIS A 63 -18.38 -35.10 11.10
CA HIS A 63 -17.54 -36.07 11.81
C HIS A 63 -16.33 -36.48 10.96
N GLU A 64 -16.55 -36.77 9.68
CA GLU A 64 -15.47 -37.15 8.76
C GLU A 64 -14.52 -35.99 8.47
N LEU A 65 -15.03 -34.76 8.34
CA LEU A 65 -14.19 -33.56 8.27
C LEU A 65 -13.29 -33.48 9.50
N GLY A 66 -13.87 -33.67 10.69
CA GLY A 66 -13.14 -33.74 11.96
C GLY A 66 -12.06 -34.82 11.97
N CYS A 67 -12.36 -36.03 11.46
CA CYS A 67 -11.38 -37.11 11.34
C CYS A 67 -10.21 -36.76 10.41
N ILE A 68 -10.49 -36.21 9.23
CA ILE A 68 -9.46 -35.83 8.25
C ILE A 68 -8.59 -34.72 8.82
N PHE A 69 -9.20 -33.68 9.40
CA PHE A 69 -8.48 -32.53 9.94
C PHE A 69 -7.70 -32.89 11.20
N SER A 70 -8.18 -33.85 11.99
CA SER A 70 -7.42 -34.42 13.10
C SER A 70 -6.12 -35.08 12.61
N LYS A 71 -6.14 -35.84 11.50
CA LYS A 71 -4.91 -36.41 10.93
C LYS A 71 -3.94 -35.33 10.47
N VAL A 72 -4.44 -34.26 9.83
CA VAL A 72 -3.62 -33.11 9.41
C VAL A 72 -2.96 -32.50 10.65
N ARG A 73 -3.74 -32.21 11.69
CA ARG A 73 -3.25 -31.65 12.95
C ARG A 73 -2.21 -32.55 13.63
N MET A 74 -2.43 -33.86 13.66
CA MET A 74 -1.48 -34.81 14.29
C MET A 74 -0.13 -34.89 13.56
N LYS A 75 -0.08 -34.53 12.27
CA LYS A 75 1.15 -34.45 11.48
C LYS A 75 1.78 -33.05 11.49
N SER A 76 1.10 -32.07 12.08
CA SER A 76 1.54 -30.68 12.08
C SER A 76 2.85 -30.53 12.82
N LYS A 77 3.80 -29.84 12.20
CA LYS A 77 5.11 -29.53 12.81
C LYS A 77 5.13 -28.20 13.54
N ASN A 78 3.95 -27.62 13.79
CA ASN A 78 3.83 -26.39 14.56
C ASN A 78 4.57 -26.57 15.90
N ASN A 79 5.56 -25.71 16.15
CA ASN A 79 6.32 -25.64 17.40
C ASN A 79 7.19 -26.87 17.76
N GLU A 80 7.44 -27.82 16.84
CA GLU A 80 8.33 -28.99 17.09
C GLU A 80 9.81 -28.60 17.29
N ASN A 81 10.29 -27.57 16.60
CA ASN A 81 11.74 -27.23 16.52
C ASN A 81 12.23 -26.27 17.63
N VAL A 82 11.44 -26.03 18.69
CA VAL A 82 11.77 -25.00 19.67
C VAL A 82 12.59 -25.58 20.84
N PRO A 83 13.75 -25.00 21.20
CA PRO A 83 14.63 -25.52 22.26
C PRO A 83 13.92 -25.70 23.62
N ASN A 84 14.10 -26.86 24.27
CA ASN A 84 13.44 -27.31 25.51
C ASN A 84 13.78 -26.52 26.79
N SER A 85 14.03 -25.22 26.72
CA SER A 85 14.24 -24.39 27.91
C SER A 85 12.90 -23.79 28.38
N PHE A 86 12.11 -24.58 29.12
CA PHE A 86 11.06 -24.01 29.96
C PHE A 86 11.73 -23.35 31.16
N SER A 87 11.99 -22.05 31.09
CA SER A 87 12.32 -21.27 32.27
C SER A 87 11.48 -20.00 32.27
N ILE A 88 10.17 -20.17 32.44
CA ILE A 88 9.25 -19.04 32.65
C ILE A 88 8.79 -19.11 34.09
N ALA A 89 9.32 -18.22 34.93
CA ALA A 89 8.83 -18.02 36.29
C ALA A 89 7.45 -17.31 36.31
N ALA A 90 6.94 -16.80 35.17
CA ALA A 90 5.79 -15.89 35.10
C ALA A 90 4.43 -16.57 34.81
N LEU A 91 4.32 -17.47 33.84
CA LEU A 91 3.05 -18.11 33.47
C LEU A 91 2.85 -19.43 34.23
N LYS A 92 1.64 -19.65 34.75
CA LYS A 92 1.28 -20.90 35.42
C LYS A 92 0.38 -21.73 34.52
N ALA A 93 0.77 -22.98 34.30
CA ALA A 93 -0.06 -23.96 33.58
C ALA A 93 -1.31 -24.33 34.37
N GLY A 94 -2.35 -24.79 33.66
CA GLY A 94 -3.59 -25.29 34.24
C GLY A 94 -4.53 -24.21 34.80
N ARG A 95 -4.18 -22.92 34.62
CA ARG A 95 -5.04 -21.77 34.98
C ARG A 95 -4.92 -20.66 33.93
N PRO A 96 -5.91 -19.76 33.80
CA PRO A 96 -5.75 -18.53 33.05
C PRO A 96 -4.61 -17.68 33.64
N ASN A 97 -3.95 -16.87 32.81
CA ASN A 97 -2.94 -15.90 33.23
C ASN A 97 -3.35 -14.51 32.72
N LEU A 98 -3.63 -13.56 33.61
CA LEU A 98 -4.06 -12.21 33.22
C LEU A 98 -2.85 -11.29 33.04
N ILE A 99 -2.59 -10.81 31.83
CA ILE A 99 -1.52 -9.86 31.53
C ILE A 99 -2.13 -8.50 31.24
N ILE A 100 -1.76 -7.49 32.02
CA ILE A 100 -2.17 -6.11 31.74
C ILE A 100 -1.06 -5.39 31.00
N ALA A 101 -1.29 -5.15 29.71
CA ALA A 101 -0.38 -4.46 28.82
C ALA A 101 -0.52 -2.95 28.98
N ASN A 102 0.61 -2.24 29.05
CA ASN A 102 0.62 -0.78 29.02
C ASN A 102 0.08 -0.26 27.68
N HIS A 103 -0.60 0.89 27.69
CA HIS A 103 -1.30 1.47 26.54
C HIS A 103 -0.42 1.69 25.29
N ASN A 104 0.89 1.81 25.47
CA ASN A 104 1.84 2.09 24.39
C ASN A 104 2.46 0.82 23.74
N ASP A 105 2.40 -0.35 24.39
CA ASP A 105 3.12 -1.58 24.01
C ASP A 105 2.21 -2.82 23.87
N LYS A 106 0.98 -2.57 23.42
CA LYS A 106 -0.14 -3.52 23.44
C LYS A 106 0.19 -4.87 22.79
N LEU A 107 0.41 -4.91 21.48
CA LEU A 107 0.67 -6.15 20.74
C LEU A 107 2.08 -6.71 21.00
N PHE A 108 3.03 -5.85 21.39
CA PHE A 108 4.38 -6.27 21.76
C PHE A 108 4.38 -7.18 22.99
N SER A 109 3.44 -6.98 23.92
CA SER A 109 3.26 -7.86 25.08
C SER A 109 2.93 -9.29 24.66
N VAL A 110 2.19 -9.48 23.56
CA VAL A 110 1.90 -10.82 23.00
C VAL A 110 3.18 -11.41 22.41
N LEU A 111 3.91 -10.67 21.57
CA LEU A 111 5.15 -11.17 20.97
C LEU A 111 6.18 -11.55 22.03
N SER A 112 6.38 -10.69 23.02
CA SER A 112 7.30 -10.94 24.15
C SER A 112 6.95 -12.23 24.89
N LEU A 113 5.65 -12.49 25.06
CA LEU A 113 5.18 -13.70 25.70
C LEU A 113 5.58 -14.93 24.90
N TYR A 114 5.36 -14.91 23.59
CA TYR A 114 5.74 -15.97 22.68
C TYR A 114 7.26 -16.16 22.59
N GLU A 115 8.04 -15.07 22.51
CA GLU A 115 9.50 -15.09 22.54
C GLU A 115 10.04 -15.71 23.83
N SER A 116 9.44 -15.38 24.97
CA SER A 116 9.83 -15.91 26.28
C SER A 116 9.64 -17.41 26.42
N ILE A 117 8.77 -18.00 25.60
CA ILE A 117 8.49 -19.44 25.59
C ILE A 117 9.08 -20.13 24.33
N GLY A 118 9.74 -19.36 23.47
CA GLY A 118 10.32 -19.77 22.20
C GLY A 118 9.29 -20.14 21.11
N LEU A 119 8.02 -19.80 21.27
CA LEU A 119 6.98 -20.19 20.30
C LEU A 119 6.77 -19.09 19.25
N ILE A 120 6.25 -19.49 18.08
CA ILE A 120 5.78 -18.55 17.06
C ILE A 120 4.25 -18.43 17.20
N PRO A 121 3.69 -17.22 17.32
CA PRO A 121 2.24 -17.04 17.40
C PRO A 121 1.58 -17.44 16.08
N ARG A 122 0.44 -18.14 16.18
CA ARG A 122 -0.38 -18.57 15.04
C ARG A 122 -1.83 -18.18 15.27
N THR A 123 -2.60 -18.02 14.20
CA THR A 123 -4.04 -17.67 14.28
C THR A 123 -4.83 -18.69 15.10
N GLU A 124 -4.42 -19.96 15.08
CA GLU A 124 -5.09 -20.99 15.89
C GLU A 124 -4.90 -20.79 17.42
N HIS A 125 -3.86 -20.05 17.81
CA HIS A 125 -3.46 -19.84 19.19
C HIS A 125 -3.80 -18.44 19.71
N VAL A 126 -3.95 -17.43 18.85
CA VAL A 126 -4.18 -16.04 19.25
C VAL A 126 -5.49 -15.53 18.66
N LEU A 127 -6.43 -15.14 19.53
CA LEU A 127 -7.62 -14.41 19.13
C LEU A 127 -7.49 -12.93 19.53
N LEU A 128 -7.39 -12.06 18.52
CA LEU A 128 -7.52 -10.61 18.72
C LEU A 128 -9.00 -10.25 18.72
N CYS A 129 -9.52 -9.82 19.87
CA CYS A 129 -10.89 -9.36 19.99
C CYS A 129 -11.09 -8.05 19.21
N LYS A 130 -12.16 -8.02 18.43
CA LYS A 130 -12.71 -6.86 17.73
C LYS A 130 -14.13 -6.64 18.25
N GLU A 131 -14.72 -5.50 17.90
CA GLU A 131 -16.13 -5.24 18.24
C GLU A 131 -17.08 -6.29 17.64
N THR A 132 -16.72 -6.82 16.47
CA THR A 132 -17.46 -7.87 15.76
C THR A 132 -17.16 -9.28 16.24
N THR A 133 -16.18 -9.48 17.13
CA THR A 133 -15.84 -10.81 17.64
C THR A 133 -17.01 -11.38 18.45
N THR A 134 -17.36 -12.62 18.13
CA THR A 134 -18.50 -13.33 18.67
C THR A 134 -18.14 -14.17 19.90
N GLU A 135 -19.15 -14.52 20.68
CA GLU A 135 -19.03 -15.49 21.78
C GLU A 135 -18.51 -16.86 21.28
N GLU A 136 -18.96 -17.29 20.09
CA GLU A 136 -18.58 -18.58 19.49
C GLU A 136 -17.08 -18.66 19.20
N GLU A 137 -16.47 -17.58 18.68
CA GLU A 137 -15.03 -17.54 18.41
C GLU A 137 -14.21 -17.67 19.70
N VAL A 138 -14.64 -16.99 20.76
CA VAL A 138 -14.00 -17.09 22.07
C VAL A 138 -14.17 -18.49 22.64
N GLU A 139 -15.38 -19.06 22.59
CA GLU A 139 -15.63 -20.44 23.03
C GLU A 139 -14.75 -21.44 22.25
N CYS A 140 -14.61 -21.27 20.93
CA CYS A 140 -13.74 -22.11 20.10
C CYS A 140 -12.26 -22.02 20.52
N LEU A 141 -11.76 -20.83 20.89
CA LEU A 141 -10.41 -20.69 21.46
C LEU A 141 -10.28 -21.45 22.80
N LEU A 142 -11.25 -21.30 23.70
CA LEU A 142 -11.23 -21.97 25.00
C LEU A 142 -11.32 -23.49 24.86
N LEU A 143 -12.18 -24.00 23.97
CA LEU A 143 -12.30 -25.41 23.69
C LEU A 143 -11.00 -25.97 23.10
N ARG A 144 -10.37 -25.27 22.15
CA ARG A 144 -9.05 -25.68 21.62
C ARG A 144 -8.00 -25.79 22.72
N THR A 145 -7.98 -24.83 23.63
CA THR A 145 -7.07 -24.80 24.79
C THR A 145 -7.29 -26.00 25.69
N LEU A 146 -8.54 -26.27 26.08
CA LEU A 146 -8.89 -27.31 27.05
C LEU A 146 -8.83 -28.73 26.47
N LEU A 147 -9.16 -28.89 25.18
CA LEU A 147 -9.16 -30.20 24.52
C LEU A 147 -7.77 -30.63 24.04
N TYR A 148 -6.83 -29.70 23.81
CA TYR A 148 -5.46 -30.02 23.41
C TYR A 148 -4.82 -31.07 24.34
N VAL A 149 -5.04 -30.93 25.64
CA VAL A 149 -4.49 -31.79 26.68
C VAL A 149 -5.00 -33.24 26.58
N LYS A 150 -6.27 -33.43 26.19
CA LYS A 150 -6.90 -34.78 26.16
C LYS A 150 -6.41 -35.65 24.99
N VAL A 151 -5.91 -35.04 23.91
CA VAL A 151 -5.55 -35.75 22.69
C VAL A 151 -4.07 -36.17 22.67
N MET A 152 -3.24 -35.51 23.47
CA MET A 152 -1.77 -35.65 23.41
C MET A 152 -1.17 -36.45 24.58
N ASP A 153 -1.97 -37.17 25.37
CA ASP A 153 -1.49 -38.10 26.42
C ASP A 153 -0.56 -39.16 25.79
N GLY A 154 0.76 -38.88 25.82
CA GLY A 154 1.81 -39.78 25.33
C GLY A 154 2.83 -39.20 24.35
N ILE A 155 2.65 -37.98 23.82
CA ILE A 155 3.60 -37.36 22.88
C ILE A 155 4.29 -36.16 23.54
N ASN A 156 5.62 -36.13 23.52
CA ASN A 156 6.46 -35.10 24.14
C ASN A 156 6.46 -33.78 23.33
N ILE A 157 5.28 -33.22 23.06
CA ILE A 157 5.09 -31.95 22.33
C ILE A 157 4.97 -30.83 23.36
N LYS A 158 5.66 -29.71 23.13
CA LYS A 158 5.50 -28.50 23.95
C LYS A 158 4.05 -28.03 23.97
N THR A 159 3.53 -27.73 25.16
CA THR A 159 2.21 -27.13 25.32
C THR A 159 2.15 -25.78 24.59
N PRO A 160 1.24 -25.59 23.62
CA PRO A 160 1.03 -24.31 22.96
C PRO A 160 0.41 -23.31 23.94
N LEU A 161 0.80 -22.05 23.79
CA LEU A 161 0.20 -20.92 24.48
C LEU A 161 -1.01 -20.44 23.70
N TYR A 162 -2.18 -20.38 24.32
CA TYR A 162 -3.36 -19.73 23.74
C TYR A 162 -3.58 -18.36 24.37
N CYS A 163 -3.94 -17.36 23.55
CA CYS A 163 -4.12 -15.98 24.00
C CYS A 163 -5.46 -15.41 23.54
N LEU A 164 -6.23 -14.85 24.49
CA LEU A 164 -7.33 -13.93 24.21
C LEU A 164 -6.82 -12.50 24.41
N VAL A 165 -6.89 -11.66 23.38
CA VAL A 165 -6.24 -10.34 23.38
C VAL A 165 -7.28 -9.25 23.19
N TRP A 166 -7.21 -8.19 24.01
CA TRP A 166 -8.13 -7.05 24.04
C TRP A 166 -9.59 -7.39 24.31
N PRO A 167 -9.95 -8.18 25.35
CA PRO A 167 -11.34 -8.46 25.67
C PRO A 167 -12.20 -7.20 25.85
N GLU A 168 -11.61 -6.06 26.19
CA GLU A 168 -12.27 -4.76 26.25
C GLU A 168 -12.78 -4.22 24.91
N LYS A 169 -12.33 -4.76 23.77
CA LYS A 169 -12.87 -4.44 22.43
C LYS A 169 -14.18 -5.16 22.13
N LEU A 170 -14.55 -6.17 22.91
CA LEU A 170 -15.82 -6.89 22.73
C LEU A 170 -16.99 -5.97 23.09
N GLN A 171 -18.11 -6.11 22.36
CA GLN A 171 -19.38 -5.51 22.77
C GLN A 171 -19.76 -5.98 24.17
N ALA A 172 -20.34 -5.07 24.98
CA ALA A 172 -20.66 -5.34 26.38
C ALA A 172 -21.45 -6.64 26.59
N ARG A 173 -22.48 -6.88 25.76
CA ARG A 173 -23.28 -8.11 25.80
C ARG A 173 -22.46 -9.37 25.51
N THR A 174 -21.52 -9.31 24.57
CA THR A 174 -20.61 -10.42 24.27
C THR A 174 -19.64 -10.64 25.41
N LEU A 175 -19.09 -9.57 25.98
CA LEU A 175 -18.16 -9.64 27.11
C LEU A 175 -18.80 -10.27 28.36
N GLU A 176 -20.05 -9.94 28.67
CA GLU A 176 -20.81 -10.56 29.78
C GLU A 176 -20.92 -12.08 29.62
N LYS A 177 -21.21 -12.55 28.39
CA LYS A 177 -21.28 -13.99 28.11
C LYS A 177 -19.91 -14.65 28.15
N VAL A 178 -18.87 -13.99 27.64
CA VAL A 178 -17.49 -14.47 27.75
C VAL A 178 -17.08 -14.61 29.22
N VAL A 179 -17.44 -13.65 30.08
CA VAL A 179 -17.23 -13.75 31.52
C VAL A 179 -17.92 -14.99 32.10
N SER A 180 -19.17 -15.26 31.72
CA SER A 180 -19.90 -16.46 32.13
C SER A 180 -19.22 -17.75 31.64
N LEU A 181 -18.72 -17.77 30.40
CA LEU A 181 -17.96 -18.90 29.85
C LEU A 181 -16.69 -19.17 30.65
N PHE A 182 -15.92 -18.13 31.01
CA PHE A 182 -14.72 -18.28 31.83
C PHE A 182 -15.03 -18.83 33.23
N GLN A 183 -16.10 -18.34 33.86
CA GLN A 183 -16.56 -18.86 35.15
C GLN A 183 -16.88 -20.36 35.06
N LYS A 184 -17.66 -20.75 34.05
CA LYS A 184 -18.08 -22.14 33.81
C LYS A 184 -16.92 -23.07 33.45
N LEU A 185 -15.97 -22.61 32.63
CA LEU A 185 -14.93 -23.47 32.07
C LEU A 185 -13.66 -23.53 32.93
N PHE A 186 -13.27 -22.44 33.59
CA PHE A 186 -12.02 -22.37 34.34
C PHE A 186 -12.19 -22.25 35.86
N LEU A 187 -13.26 -21.59 36.33
CA LEU A 187 -13.41 -21.25 37.76
C LEU A 187 -14.35 -22.21 38.52
N GLU A 188 -15.14 -23.03 37.82
CA GLU A 188 -15.94 -24.08 38.47
C GLU A 188 -15.04 -25.19 39.07
N PRO A 189 -15.12 -25.44 40.39
CA PRO A 189 -14.25 -26.41 41.09
C PRO A 189 -14.34 -27.84 40.54
N SER A 190 -15.48 -28.23 39.98
CA SER A 190 -15.74 -29.56 39.42
C SER A 190 -14.97 -29.87 38.14
N ARG A 191 -14.52 -28.83 37.40
CA ARG A 191 -13.79 -28.97 36.12
C ARG A 191 -12.31 -28.62 36.21
N SER A 192 -11.92 -27.85 37.23
CA SER A 192 -10.55 -27.40 37.51
C SER A 192 -9.53 -28.55 37.70
N GLN A 193 -9.97 -29.72 38.17
CA GLN A 193 -9.08 -30.86 38.49
C GLN A 193 -8.63 -31.69 37.28
N GLN A 194 -9.18 -31.48 36.07
CA GLN A 194 -8.88 -32.33 34.90
C GLN A 194 -7.90 -31.73 33.87
N ALA A 195 -7.42 -30.49 34.06
CA ALA A 195 -6.75 -29.74 33.01
C ALA A 195 -5.38 -29.15 33.44
N HIS A 196 -4.51 -29.97 34.04
CA HIS A 196 -3.23 -29.49 34.60
C HIS A 196 -2.16 -29.07 33.58
N LEU A 197 -2.41 -29.16 32.27
CA LEU A 197 -1.35 -29.05 31.24
C LEU A 197 -1.58 -28.00 30.15
N TYR A 198 -2.62 -27.15 30.22
CA TYR A 198 -2.80 -26.08 29.24
C TYR A 198 -2.08 -24.79 29.64
N LEU A 199 -1.73 -23.96 28.66
CA LEU A 199 -1.18 -22.63 28.85
C LEU A 199 -2.11 -21.60 28.18
N PHE A 200 -2.71 -20.74 28.98
CA PHE A 200 -3.68 -19.74 28.50
C PHE A 200 -3.40 -18.37 29.11
N ALA A 201 -3.43 -17.34 28.29
CA ALA A 201 -3.28 -15.95 28.71
C ALA A 201 -4.43 -15.07 28.23
N VAL A 202 -4.84 -14.13 29.07
CA VAL A 202 -5.71 -13.01 28.70
C VAL A 202 -4.86 -11.76 28.71
N VAL A 203 -4.68 -11.12 27.56
CA VAL A 203 -3.92 -9.88 27.40
C VAL A 203 -4.92 -8.74 27.28
N SER A 204 -4.94 -7.84 28.26
CA SER A 204 -5.87 -6.72 28.34
C SER A 204 -5.11 -5.42 28.53
N SER A 205 -5.64 -4.30 28.04
CA SER A 205 -5.12 -2.96 28.34
C SER A 205 -5.97 -2.21 29.38
N ASN A 206 -7.00 -2.87 29.90
CA ASN A 206 -7.91 -2.31 30.88
C ASN A 206 -7.99 -3.21 32.12
N HIS A 207 -7.48 -2.75 33.26
CA HIS A 207 -7.53 -3.47 34.53
C HIS A 207 -8.96 -3.70 35.05
N ASP A 208 -9.90 -2.84 34.66
CA ASP A 208 -11.23 -2.73 35.24
C ASP A 208 -12.33 -3.33 34.36
N ASN A 209 -11.98 -3.89 33.18
CA ASN A 209 -12.99 -4.58 32.40
C ASN A 209 -13.47 -5.86 33.16
N PRO A 210 -14.74 -6.27 33.00
CA PRO A 210 -15.32 -7.40 33.71
C PRO A 210 -14.48 -8.70 33.71
N LEU A 211 -13.86 -9.03 32.57
CA LEU A 211 -13.04 -10.24 32.47
C LEU A 211 -11.71 -10.09 33.23
N SER A 212 -11.04 -8.94 33.12
CA SER A 212 -9.84 -8.67 33.90
C SER A 212 -10.13 -8.59 35.39
N TYR A 213 -11.30 -8.09 35.78
CA TYR A 213 -11.72 -8.03 37.18
C TYR A 213 -11.79 -9.42 37.83
N ILE A 214 -12.48 -10.38 37.19
CA ILE A 214 -12.58 -11.76 37.73
C ILE A 214 -11.25 -12.50 37.68
N LEU A 215 -10.35 -12.12 36.75
CA LEU A 215 -9.06 -12.76 36.57
C LEU A 215 -7.92 -12.12 37.38
N ARG A 216 -8.19 -11.12 38.23
CA ARG A 216 -7.14 -10.35 38.93
C ARG A 216 -6.20 -11.20 39.78
N GLU A 217 -6.71 -12.25 40.41
CA GLU A 217 -5.92 -13.17 41.25
C GLU A 217 -5.01 -14.09 40.41
N PHE A 218 -5.25 -14.14 39.10
CA PHE A 218 -4.49 -14.88 38.11
C PHE A 218 -3.45 -14.01 37.39
N GLY A 219 -3.25 -12.78 37.83
CA GLY A 219 -2.16 -11.93 37.36
C GLY A 219 -0.79 -12.57 37.64
N PRO A 220 0.14 -12.60 36.67
CA PRO A 220 1.51 -13.02 36.91
C PRO A 220 2.22 -11.99 37.80
N ILE A 221 3.08 -12.47 38.69
CA ILE A 221 4.10 -11.62 39.31
C ILE A 221 5.15 -11.44 38.21
N ILE A 222 5.00 -10.40 37.40
CA ILE A 222 5.96 -10.11 36.31
C ILE A 222 7.22 -9.52 36.95
N SER A 223 8.15 -10.39 37.34
CA SER A 223 9.56 -10.03 37.33
C SER A 223 9.96 -9.78 35.87
N GLU A 224 10.75 -8.74 35.59
CA GLU A 224 11.18 -8.34 34.24
C GLU A 224 11.39 -9.56 33.33
N LEU A 225 10.64 -9.59 32.21
CA LEU A 225 10.71 -10.67 31.22
C LEU A 225 12.12 -10.62 30.61
N ASN A 226 13.04 -11.42 31.17
CA ASN A 226 14.42 -11.47 30.69
C ASN A 226 14.41 -11.81 29.20
N SER A 227 15.15 -11.04 28.42
CA SER A 227 15.27 -11.20 26.97
C SER A 227 15.83 -12.58 26.64
N HIS A 228 14.96 -13.52 26.28
CA HIS A 228 15.38 -14.75 25.62
C HIS A 228 15.91 -14.42 24.20
N PRO A 229 16.82 -15.24 23.64
CA PRO A 229 17.43 -15.00 22.34
C PRO A 229 16.55 -15.41 21.14
N PHE A 230 15.30 -15.85 21.35
CA PHE A 230 14.40 -16.24 20.27
C PHE A 230 13.75 -15.00 19.64
N ASP A 231 14.19 -14.65 18.43
CA ASP A 231 13.66 -13.53 17.64
C ASP A 231 12.62 -14.09 16.65
N ILE A 232 11.32 -13.82 16.90
CA ILE A 232 10.21 -14.28 16.05
C ILE A 232 10.38 -13.78 14.62
N TYR A 233 10.86 -12.54 14.44
CA TYR A 233 11.10 -12.00 13.10
C TYR A 233 12.18 -12.79 12.39
N GLU A 234 13.25 -13.15 13.10
CA GLU A 234 14.28 -13.99 12.48
C GLU A 234 13.73 -15.36 12.07
N ALA A 235 12.87 -15.97 12.89
CA ALA A 235 12.25 -17.26 12.60
C ALA A 235 11.28 -17.20 11.40
N LEU A 236 10.55 -16.09 11.23
CA LEU A 236 9.57 -15.92 10.15
C LEU A 236 10.17 -15.40 8.84
N TYR A 237 11.15 -14.48 8.91
CA TYR A 237 11.51 -13.62 7.78
C TYR A 237 13.01 -13.50 7.48
N SER A 238 13.92 -14.15 8.24
CA SER A 238 15.37 -14.08 7.99
C SER A 238 15.82 -14.64 6.63
N GLN A 239 15.01 -15.48 6.01
CA GLN A 239 15.37 -16.09 4.75
C GLN A 239 15.34 -15.03 3.65
N LYS A 240 16.51 -14.74 3.06
CA LYS A 240 16.57 -13.96 1.83
C LYS A 240 15.65 -14.63 0.81
N VAL A 241 14.81 -13.82 0.15
CA VAL A 241 13.95 -14.31 -0.91
C VAL A 241 14.85 -14.90 -2.02
N ASN A 242 14.86 -16.23 -2.14
CA ASN A 242 15.70 -17.00 -3.07
C ASN A 242 15.34 -16.79 -4.56
N VAL A 243 14.53 -15.78 -4.88
CA VAL A 243 14.28 -15.29 -6.25
C VAL A 243 15.56 -14.78 -6.91
N LEU A 244 16.56 -14.41 -6.11
CA LEU A 244 17.81 -13.82 -6.57
C LEU A 244 18.93 -14.87 -6.56
N PRO A 245 19.61 -15.14 -7.69
CA PRO A 245 20.86 -15.89 -7.68
C PRO A 245 21.85 -15.23 -6.71
N THR A 246 22.53 -16.04 -5.91
CA THR A 246 23.45 -15.66 -4.81
C THR A 246 24.62 -14.73 -5.21
N ASN A 247 24.81 -14.45 -6.51
CA ASN A 247 26.03 -13.84 -7.05
C ASN A 247 25.87 -12.45 -7.69
N VAL A 248 24.76 -11.72 -7.45
CA VAL A 248 24.64 -10.35 -7.98
C VAL A 248 24.81 -9.30 -6.88
N PRO A 249 25.89 -8.49 -6.91
CA PRO A 249 26.04 -7.37 -5.98
C PRO A 249 25.01 -6.29 -6.33
N GLY A 250 23.97 -6.17 -5.51
CA GLY A 250 22.98 -5.10 -5.67
C GLY A 250 21.64 -5.36 -5.00
N ARG A 251 21.48 -4.81 -3.79
CA ARG A 251 20.24 -4.58 -3.03
C ARG A 251 19.40 -5.84 -2.70
N PRO A 252 19.54 -6.42 -1.49
CA PRO A 252 18.66 -7.50 -1.06
C PRO A 252 17.20 -7.04 -1.04
N ILE A 253 16.31 -7.90 -1.55
CA ILE A 253 14.85 -7.80 -1.38
C ILE A 253 14.46 -8.86 -0.36
N TYR A 254 13.70 -8.44 0.64
CA TYR A 254 13.22 -9.30 1.72
C TYR A 254 11.74 -9.54 1.54
N GLN A 255 11.23 -10.59 2.19
CA GLN A 255 9.82 -10.94 2.10
C GLN A 255 8.92 -9.83 2.62
N VAL A 256 9.34 -9.10 3.66
CA VAL A 256 8.64 -7.92 4.16
C VAL A 256 9.61 -6.74 4.13
N GLN A 257 9.17 -5.61 3.59
CA GLN A 257 9.98 -4.41 3.46
C GLN A 257 9.16 -3.14 3.68
N LEU A 258 9.69 -2.27 4.55
CA LEU A 258 9.09 -0.98 4.90
C LEU A 258 9.71 0.14 4.04
N TYR A 259 8.82 1.00 3.53
CA TYR A 259 9.17 2.21 2.78
C TYR A 259 8.68 3.42 3.56
N GLU A 260 9.63 4.22 4.02
CA GLU A 260 9.37 5.35 4.92
C GLU A 260 10.04 6.62 4.40
N SER A 261 9.50 7.77 4.80
CA SER A 261 10.04 9.07 4.45
C SER A 261 9.61 10.11 5.47
N THR A 262 10.46 11.12 5.69
CA THR A 262 10.15 12.24 6.58
C THR A 262 9.20 13.27 5.97
N LYS A 263 9.09 13.33 4.64
CA LYS A 263 8.23 14.27 3.90
C LYS A 263 7.30 13.55 2.94
N VAL A 264 6.12 14.10 2.69
CA VAL A 264 5.18 13.60 1.68
C VAL A 264 5.73 13.84 0.28
N GLY A 265 5.43 12.93 -0.67
CA GLY A 265 5.81 13.10 -2.08
C GLY A 265 7.30 12.90 -2.39
N THR A 266 8.03 12.15 -1.56
CA THR A 266 9.47 11.85 -1.73
C THR A 266 9.76 10.71 -2.69
N GLY A 267 8.73 10.02 -3.21
CA GLY A 267 8.86 8.96 -4.22
C GLY A 267 8.89 7.53 -3.68
N LYS A 268 8.27 7.26 -2.52
CA LYS A 268 8.11 5.90 -1.97
C LYS A 268 7.42 4.94 -2.96
N THR A 269 6.22 5.29 -3.43
CA THR A 269 5.50 4.52 -4.46
C THR A 269 6.35 4.28 -5.72
N TRP A 270 7.05 5.31 -6.21
CA TRP A 270 7.93 5.17 -7.37
C TRP A 270 9.06 4.16 -7.12
N LYS A 271 9.63 4.19 -5.91
CA LYS A 271 10.69 3.29 -5.49
C LYS A 271 10.19 1.84 -5.39
N ILE A 272 8.99 1.63 -4.85
CA ILE A 272 8.30 0.33 -4.82
C ILE A 272 8.07 -0.18 -6.24
N GLN A 273 7.49 0.62 -7.14
CA GLN A 273 7.29 0.26 -8.55
C GLN A 273 8.59 -0.07 -9.26
N ARG A 274 9.70 0.62 -8.94
CA ARG A 274 11.02 0.29 -9.47
C ARG A 274 11.53 -1.06 -8.96
N ASP A 275 11.30 -1.38 -7.70
CA ASP A 275 11.69 -2.66 -7.11
C ASP A 275 10.86 -3.83 -7.68
N ILE A 276 9.55 -3.63 -7.89
CA ILE A 276 8.69 -4.58 -8.62
C ILE A 276 9.18 -4.79 -10.06
N ARG A 277 9.50 -3.71 -10.79
CA ARG A 277 10.09 -3.81 -12.14
C ARG A 277 11.41 -4.55 -12.14
N TYR A 278 12.24 -4.36 -11.11
CA TYR A 278 13.49 -5.09 -10.97
C TYR A 278 13.25 -6.59 -10.77
N LEU A 279 12.29 -6.99 -9.93
CA LEU A 279 11.87 -8.38 -9.76
C LEU A 279 11.37 -8.99 -11.09
N ARG A 280 10.51 -8.27 -11.82
CA ARG A 280 10.00 -8.69 -13.14
C ARG A 280 11.09 -8.89 -14.19
N LYS A 281 12.20 -8.14 -14.11
CA LYS A 281 13.36 -8.34 -14.99
C LYS A 281 14.15 -9.60 -14.66
N LYS A 282 14.04 -10.10 -13.43
CA LYS A 282 14.73 -11.31 -12.95
C LYS A 282 13.89 -12.56 -13.15
N THR A 283 12.57 -12.44 -13.06
CA THR A 283 11.62 -13.52 -13.30
C THR A 283 10.36 -12.97 -13.97
N ASN A 284 9.89 -13.65 -15.01
CA ASN A 284 8.63 -13.32 -15.68
C ASN A 284 7.38 -13.73 -14.87
N LYS A 285 7.56 -14.47 -13.77
CA LYS A 285 6.50 -14.97 -12.89
C LYS A 285 6.23 -14.03 -11.70
N VAL A 286 6.10 -12.73 -11.93
CA VAL A 286 5.82 -11.74 -10.86
C VAL A 286 4.53 -10.99 -11.13
N GLN A 287 3.54 -11.26 -10.28
CA GLN A 287 2.29 -10.51 -10.19
C GLN A 287 2.40 -9.47 -9.07
N SER A 288 1.67 -8.38 -9.18
CA SER A 288 1.65 -7.34 -8.13
C SER A 288 0.24 -6.88 -7.85
N VAL A 289 -0.10 -6.76 -6.58
CA VAL A 289 -1.39 -6.26 -6.09
C VAL A 289 -1.13 -5.00 -5.26
N CYS A 290 -1.90 -3.95 -5.48
CA CYS A 290 -1.83 -2.73 -4.68
C CYS A 290 -3.05 -2.65 -3.78
N ILE A 291 -2.83 -2.49 -2.48
CA ILE A 291 -3.87 -2.40 -1.45
C ILE A 291 -3.76 -1.00 -0.87
N ARG A 292 -4.82 -0.20 -0.98
CA ARG A 292 -4.84 1.18 -0.45
C ARG A 292 -5.67 1.22 0.81
N LEU A 293 -5.06 1.69 1.90
CA LEU A 293 -5.70 1.87 3.19
C LEU A 293 -5.87 3.37 3.43
N ASN A 294 -6.98 3.92 2.94
CA ASN A 294 -7.27 5.35 2.87
C ASN A 294 -8.47 5.79 3.71
N SER A 295 -8.92 4.94 4.63
CA SER A 295 -10.00 5.21 5.58
C SER A 295 -9.48 5.11 7.00
N SER A 296 -10.16 5.79 7.94
CA SER A 296 -9.94 5.58 9.37
C SER A 296 -10.33 4.16 9.76
N ASP A 297 -11.41 3.63 9.17
CA ASP A 297 -11.93 2.31 9.47
C ASP A 297 -11.38 1.28 8.48
N ILE A 298 -11.09 0.08 8.97
CA ILE A 298 -10.52 -1.00 8.19
C ILE A 298 -11.64 -1.95 7.75
N ASP A 299 -11.93 -1.95 6.45
CA ASP A 299 -12.79 -2.96 5.84
C ASP A 299 -11.98 -4.25 5.62
N TRP A 300 -12.09 -5.17 6.57
CA TRP A 300 -11.37 -6.44 6.54
C TRP A 300 -11.80 -7.33 5.38
N GLU A 301 -13.08 -7.28 4.97
CA GLU A 301 -13.58 -8.12 3.88
C GLU A 301 -13.04 -7.62 2.54
N GLU A 302 -13.13 -6.31 2.28
CA GLU A 302 -12.60 -5.70 1.06
C GLU A 302 -11.07 -5.91 0.94
N ILE A 303 -10.34 -5.80 2.06
CA ILE A 303 -8.89 -6.03 2.05
C ILE A 303 -8.55 -7.48 1.72
N VAL A 304 -9.25 -8.45 2.31
CA VAL A 304 -8.99 -9.87 2.03
C VAL A 304 -9.41 -10.25 0.61
N GLU A 305 -10.52 -9.70 0.11
CA GLU A 305 -10.89 -9.83 -1.30
C GLU A 305 -9.77 -9.30 -2.21
N THR A 306 -9.27 -8.09 -1.90
CA THR A 306 -8.17 -7.47 -2.66
C THR A 306 -6.89 -8.31 -2.59
N LEU A 307 -6.58 -8.92 -1.44
CA LEU A 307 -5.45 -9.84 -1.29
C LEU A 307 -5.53 -11.03 -2.26
N TRP A 308 -6.73 -11.46 -2.64
CA TRP A 308 -6.98 -12.54 -3.60
C TRP A 308 -7.04 -12.10 -5.08
N ASN A 309 -6.90 -10.80 -5.40
CA ASN A 309 -6.99 -10.28 -6.79
C ASN A 309 -5.99 -10.91 -7.78
N TYR A 310 -4.89 -11.50 -7.30
CA TYR A 310 -3.93 -12.19 -8.16
C TYR A 310 -4.39 -13.60 -8.59
N HIS A 311 -5.36 -14.17 -7.89
CA HIS A 311 -5.74 -15.58 -7.99
C HIS A 311 -6.89 -15.79 -8.99
N PRO A 312 -6.97 -16.88 -9.76
CA PRO A 312 -8.04 -17.04 -10.75
C PRO A 312 -9.43 -17.32 -10.16
N CYS A 313 -9.51 -17.71 -8.89
CA CYS A 313 -10.76 -17.80 -8.13
C CYS A 313 -11.01 -16.47 -7.41
N GLN A 314 -12.10 -15.78 -7.75
CA GLN A 314 -12.43 -14.43 -7.29
C GLN A 314 -13.66 -14.41 -6.38
N LEU A 315 -14.56 -15.40 -6.47
CA LEU A 315 -15.78 -15.46 -5.67
C LEU A 315 -15.51 -15.97 -4.26
N SER A 316 -16.50 -15.80 -3.37
CA SER A 316 -16.38 -16.15 -1.94
C SER A 316 -16.36 -17.66 -1.71
N HIS A 317 -17.03 -18.43 -2.57
CA HIS A 317 -17.15 -19.89 -2.41
C HIS A 317 -16.84 -20.62 -3.71
N ALA A 318 -16.32 -21.85 -3.58
CA ALA A 318 -15.95 -22.67 -4.74
C ALA A 318 -17.17 -22.96 -5.61
N SER A 319 -18.31 -23.27 -4.97
CA SER A 319 -19.58 -23.56 -5.66
C SER A 319 -20.15 -22.43 -6.52
N GLN A 320 -19.69 -21.19 -6.32
CA GLN A 320 -20.10 -20.05 -7.14
C GLN A 320 -19.23 -19.90 -8.40
N GLU A 321 -18.05 -20.53 -8.42
CA GLU A 321 -17.10 -20.44 -9.53
C GLU A 321 -17.52 -21.34 -10.67
N THR A 322 -17.55 -20.82 -11.90
CA THR A 322 -17.65 -21.66 -13.09
C THR A 322 -16.26 -21.97 -13.63
N ILE A 323 -15.99 -23.23 -13.96
CA ILE A 323 -14.69 -23.67 -14.47
C ILE A 323 -14.24 -22.86 -15.68
N VAL A 324 -15.18 -22.55 -16.59
CA VAL A 324 -14.93 -21.71 -17.78
C VAL A 324 -14.39 -20.32 -17.39
N ASN A 325 -14.93 -19.70 -16.34
CA ASN A 325 -14.46 -18.39 -15.87
C ASN A 325 -13.09 -18.50 -15.19
N VAL A 326 -12.86 -19.57 -14.42
CA VAL A 326 -11.57 -19.84 -13.78
C VAL A 326 -10.47 -20.00 -14.84
N GLU A 327 -10.69 -20.83 -15.86
CA GLU A 327 -9.75 -21.04 -16.97
C GLU A 327 -9.46 -19.76 -17.74
N LYS A 328 -10.50 -18.98 -18.04
CA LYS A 328 -10.33 -17.67 -18.68
C LYS A 328 -9.42 -16.78 -17.84
N ARG A 329 -9.64 -16.69 -16.52
CA ARG A 329 -8.81 -15.87 -15.62
C ARG A 329 -7.39 -16.43 -15.44
N VAL A 330 -7.19 -17.75 -15.50
CA VAL A 330 -5.84 -18.34 -15.52
C VAL A 330 -5.03 -17.78 -16.68
N ASN A 331 -5.63 -17.74 -17.87
CA ASN A 331 -4.98 -17.22 -19.07
C ASN A 331 -4.80 -15.70 -19.00
N ASP A 332 -5.85 -14.96 -18.65
CA ASP A 332 -5.83 -13.48 -18.58
C ASP A 332 -4.78 -12.97 -17.58
N LEU A 333 -4.61 -13.67 -16.44
CA LEU A 333 -3.66 -13.31 -15.39
C LEU A 333 -2.27 -13.93 -15.59
N ASN A 334 -2.10 -14.81 -16.59
CA ASN A 334 -0.92 -15.66 -16.74
C ASN A 334 -0.55 -16.34 -15.40
N TYR A 335 -1.55 -16.95 -14.76
CA TYR A 335 -1.43 -17.50 -13.42
C TYR A 335 -0.66 -18.83 -13.43
N SER A 336 0.21 -18.99 -12.44
CA SER A 336 0.92 -20.22 -12.13
C SER A 336 1.12 -20.28 -10.61
N LYS A 337 1.05 -21.49 -10.02
CA LYS A 337 1.25 -21.70 -8.57
C LYS A 337 2.60 -21.17 -8.08
N ASP A 338 3.63 -21.23 -8.94
CA ASP A 338 4.98 -20.73 -8.63
C ASP A 338 5.16 -19.22 -8.83
N ASN A 339 4.08 -18.47 -9.12
CA ASN A 339 4.17 -17.03 -9.28
C ASN A 339 4.54 -16.36 -7.95
N TRP A 340 5.44 -15.38 -8.03
CA TRP A 340 5.72 -14.48 -6.93
C TRP A 340 4.66 -13.39 -6.90
N ILE A 341 4.07 -13.18 -5.74
CA ILE A 341 3.01 -12.20 -5.54
C ILE A 341 3.59 -11.05 -4.71
N VAL A 342 3.63 -9.86 -5.29
CA VAL A 342 4.12 -8.66 -4.60
C VAL A 342 2.96 -7.77 -4.20
N TYR A 343 2.70 -7.68 -2.91
CA TYR A 343 1.73 -6.76 -2.32
C TYR A 343 2.39 -5.42 -2.04
N HIS A 344 1.88 -4.36 -2.68
CA HIS A 344 2.15 -2.98 -2.28
C HIS A 344 1.01 -2.53 -1.36
N ILE A 345 1.28 -2.46 -0.07
CA ILE A 345 0.33 -1.96 0.93
C ILE A 345 0.60 -0.47 1.12
N ASP A 346 -0.29 0.37 0.61
CA ASP A 346 -0.23 1.83 0.66
C ASP A 346 -1.06 2.34 1.84
N VAL A 347 -0.38 2.77 2.91
CA VAL A 347 -1.02 3.22 4.15
C VAL A 347 -1.12 4.75 4.15
N SER A 348 -2.34 5.27 4.23
CA SER A 348 -2.62 6.71 4.27
C SER A 348 -2.41 7.31 5.67
N SER A 349 -2.34 8.63 5.76
CA SER A 349 -2.25 9.40 7.03
C SER A 349 -3.54 9.39 7.86
N CYS A 350 -4.67 8.97 7.28
CA CYS A 350 -5.98 8.96 7.93
C CYS A 350 -6.31 7.67 8.69
N VAL A 351 -5.47 6.63 8.62
CA VAL A 351 -5.75 5.33 9.26
C VAL A 351 -5.79 5.43 10.78
N ASN A 352 -6.65 4.63 11.41
CA ASN A 352 -6.75 4.55 12.86
C ASN A 352 -5.81 3.48 13.46
N LYS A 353 -5.79 3.35 14.79
CA LYS A 353 -4.91 2.41 15.52
C LYS A 353 -5.16 0.92 15.23
N ASP A 354 -6.31 0.54 14.69
CA ASP A 354 -6.65 -0.85 14.37
C ASP A 354 -5.79 -1.41 13.22
N ILE A 355 -5.09 -0.54 12.49
CA ILE A 355 -4.10 -0.95 11.48
C ILE A 355 -2.98 -1.82 12.05
N ASN A 356 -2.65 -1.63 13.33
CA ASN A 356 -1.67 -2.46 14.02
C ASN A 356 -2.19 -3.89 14.23
N ASP A 357 -3.49 -4.08 14.50
CA ASP A 357 -4.10 -5.40 14.59
C ASP A 357 -4.10 -6.09 13.22
N PHE A 358 -4.35 -5.33 12.14
CA PHE A 358 -4.25 -5.84 10.76
C PHE A 358 -2.85 -6.33 10.43
N PHE A 359 -1.83 -5.51 10.64
CA PHE A 359 -0.45 -5.93 10.39
C PHE A 359 0.00 -7.07 11.32
N PHE A 360 -0.53 -7.14 12.54
CA PHE A 360 -0.25 -8.26 13.43
C PHE A 360 -0.80 -9.59 12.89
N GLN A 361 -2.06 -9.60 12.45
CA GLN A 361 -2.67 -10.78 11.82
C GLN A 361 -1.93 -11.16 10.53
N LEU A 362 -1.71 -10.19 9.64
CA LEU A 362 -1.04 -10.43 8.36
C LEU A 362 0.40 -10.91 8.53
N LEU A 363 1.22 -10.23 9.34
CA LEU A 363 2.66 -10.44 9.36
C LEU A 363 3.14 -11.39 10.47
N TYR A 364 2.41 -11.54 11.57
CA TYR A 364 2.88 -12.40 12.67
C TYR A 364 2.06 -13.66 12.81
N LEU A 365 0.73 -13.54 12.75
CA LEU A 365 -0.13 -14.72 12.69
C LEU A 365 -0.11 -15.38 11.30
N GLN A 366 0.40 -14.66 10.29
CA GLN A 366 0.49 -15.07 8.89
C GLN A 366 -0.88 -15.43 8.30
N HIS A 367 -1.97 -14.94 8.90
CA HIS A 367 -3.32 -15.37 8.59
C HIS A 367 -4.33 -14.27 8.91
N ILE A 368 -5.31 -14.08 8.03
CA ILE A 368 -6.45 -13.18 8.22
C ILE A 368 -7.72 -13.96 7.93
N ASP A 369 -8.67 -13.85 8.85
CA ASP A 369 -9.99 -14.45 8.77
C ASP A 369 -11.08 -13.39 8.81
N THR A 370 -12.05 -13.54 7.90
CA THR A 370 -13.31 -12.81 7.86
C THR A 370 -14.47 -13.81 7.78
N MET A 371 -15.70 -13.31 7.74
CA MET A 371 -16.88 -14.20 7.67
C MET A 371 -16.89 -15.07 6.41
N ASN A 372 -16.34 -14.56 5.30
CA ASN A 372 -16.44 -15.17 3.98
C ASN A 372 -15.10 -15.61 3.40
N TYR A 373 -13.99 -15.11 3.93
CA TYR A 373 -12.68 -15.32 3.34
C TYR A 373 -11.63 -15.67 4.38
N SER A 374 -10.69 -16.50 3.95
CA SER A 374 -9.46 -16.78 4.67
C SER A 374 -8.28 -16.49 3.77
N PHE A 375 -7.24 -15.93 4.35
CA PHE A 375 -6.00 -15.64 3.64
C PHE A 375 -4.81 -16.01 4.52
N HIS A 376 -3.83 -16.68 3.92
CA HIS A 376 -2.59 -17.05 4.59
C HIS A 376 -1.39 -16.54 3.80
N VAL A 377 -0.36 -16.10 4.53
CA VAL A 377 0.88 -15.62 3.95
C VAL A 377 1.77 -16.79 3.52
N ASN A 378 1.93 -16.97 2.22
CA ASN A 378 2.76 -18.02 1.65
C ASN A 378 4.21 -17.56 1.40
N PRO A 379 5.18 -18.50 1.32
CA PRO A 379 6.59 -18.17 1.08
C PRO A 379 6.88 -17.42 -0.23
N ASN A 380 5.99 -17.53 -1.24
CA ASN A 380 6.09 -16.83 -2.52
C ASN A 380 5.50 -15.41 -2.50
N MET A 381 5.02 -14.93 -1.35
CA MET A 381 4.41 -13.60 -1.20
C MET A 381 5.42 -12.61 -0.61
N ILE A 382 5.47 -11.41 -1.19
CA ILE A 382 6.34 -10.30 -0.78
C ILE A 382 5.47 -9.10 -0.42
N PHE A 383 5.73 -8.46 0.71
CA PHE A 383 5.00 -7.30 1.21
C PHE A 383 5.89 -6.06 1.22
N PHE A 384 5.55 -5.11 0.36
CA PHE A 384 6.11 -3.76 0.32
C PHE A 384 5.11 -2.81 0.98
N ILE A 385 5.42 -2.38 2.19
CA ILE A 385 4.54 -1.56 3.01
C ILE A 385 5.03 -0.11 2.95
N GLU A 386 4.19 0.76 2.41
CA GLU A 386 4.41 2.20 2.33
C GLU A 386 3.77 2.88 3.55
N ILE A 387 4.61 3.44 4.43
CA ILE A 387 4.18 4.10 5.67
C ILE A 387 4.05 5.61 5.43
N PRO A 388 2.98 6.27 5.91
CA PRO A 388 2.78 7.69 5.71
C PRO A 388 3.81 8.51 6.51
N SER A 389 4.15 9.69 5.99
CA SER A 389 5.16 10.56 6.62
C SER A 389 4.64 11.27 7.87
N LYS A 390 3.32 11.48 7.96
CA LYS A 390 2.57 12.08 9.08
C LYS A 390 1.24 11.33 9.23
N ILE A 391 0.63 11.41 10.41
CA ILE A 391 -0.69 10.85 10.68
C ILE A 391 -1.59 11.99 11.16
N ASP A 392 -2.77 12.13 10.57
CA ASP A 392 -3.59 13.34 10.73
C ASP A 392 -4.31 13.40 12.09
N SER A 393 -4.55 12.24 12.68
CA SER A 393 -5.41 12.06 13.86
C SER A 393 -4.67 11.96 15.20
N PHE A 394 -3.34 11.95 15.21
CA PHE A 394 -2.54 11.78 16.42
C PHE A 394 -1.44 12.84 16.53
N SER A 395 -1.24 13.38 17.74
CA SER A 395 -0.11 14.25 18.05
C SER A 395 1.23 13.50 18.07
N ASP A 396 1.17 12.17 18.03
CA ASP A 396 2.31 11.28 17.97
C ASP A 396 2.94 11.25 16.58
N THR A 397 4.24 11.02 16.53
CA THR A 397 4.93 10.82 15.26
C THR A 397 4.42 9.55 14.56
N SER A 398 4.47 9.52 13.22
CA SER A 398 4.20 8.29 12.46
C SER A 398 5.10 7.13 12.90
N HIS A 399 6.27 7.47 13.44
CA HIS A 399 7.08 6.56 14.23
C HIS A 399 6.24 5.95 15.36
N ASN A 400 5.94 6.65 16.45
CA ASN A 400 5.23 6.08 17.62
C ASN A 400 3.96 5.28 17.30
N PHE A 401 3.22 5.65 16.25
CA PHE A 401 1.95 5.00 15.89
C PHE A 401 2.11 3.60 15.24
N PHE A 402 3.02 3.46 14.28
CA PHE A 402 3.31 2.17 13.62
C PHE A 402 4.45 1.41 14.32
N TYR A 403 5.30 2.12 15.07
CA TYR A 403 6.56 1.59 15.58
C TYR A 403 6.40 0.65 16.78
N THR A 404 5.26 0.58 17.45
CA THR A 404 5.02 -0.48 18.43
C THR A 404 5.13 -1.88 17.81
N LEU A 405 4.76 -2.01 16.52
CA LEU A 405 4.83 -3.28 15.79
C LEU A 405 6.16 -3.44 15.01
N PHE A 406 6.74 -2.35 14.51
CA PHE A 406 7.90 -2.39 13.60
C PHE A 406 9.26 -2.05 14.24
N PHE A 407 9.35 -1.36 15.39
CA PHE A 407 10.63 -0.83 15.92
C PHE A 407 11.51 -1.84 16.67
N LYS A 408 10.92 -2.81 17.38
CA LYS A 408 11.72 -3.91 17.95
C LYS A 408 12.28 -4.84 16.88
N MET A 409 11.84 -4.69 15.63
CA MET A 409 12.00 -5.69 14.59
C MET A 409 12.92 -5.18 13.49
N LYS A 410 13.83 -6.04 13.04
CA LYS A 410 14.88 -5.72 12.06
C LYS A 410 14.34 -5.71 10.62
N PHE A 411 13.15 -5.17 10.39
CA PHE A 411 12.63 -5.03 9.03
C PHE A 411 13.55 -4.07 8.24
N PRO A 412 13.87 -4.41 6.99
CA PRO A 412 14.76 -3.60 6.15
C PRO A 412 14.07 -2.30 5.70
N VAL A 413 14.29 -1.21 6.42
CA VAL A 413 13.74 0.11 6.08
C VAL A 413 14.52 0.77 4.93
N LYS A 414 13.83 1.17 3.87
CA LYS A 414 14.41 1.94 2.77
C LYS A 414 14.17 3.44 2.96
N LEU A 415 15.15 4.11 3.58
CA LEU A 415 15.12 5.56 3.85
C LEU A 415 15.67 6.43 2.70
N LYS A 416 16.55 5.88 1.85
CA LYS A 416 17.21 6.71 0.82
C LYS A 416 16.23 7.01 -0.32
N PRO A 417 15.91 8.30 -0.58
CA PRO A 417 15.11 8.65 -1.73
C PRO A 417 15.80 8.14 -2.99
N PRO A 418 15.02 7.70 -4.00
CA PRO A 418 15.61 7.29 -5.26
C PRO A 418 16.39 8.45 -5.88
N PRO A 419 17.43 8.16 -6.70
CA PRO A 419 18.03 9.20 -7.52
C PRO A 419 16.92 9.83 -8.35
N PHE A 420 16.79 11.15 -8.21
CA PHE A 420 15.79 11.97 -8.86
C PHE A 420 15.83 11.73 -10.38
N ASN A 421 14.70 11.33 -10.97
CA ASN A 421 14.55 11.19 -12.40
C ASN A 421 13.30 11.96 -12.84
N ILE A 422 13.53 13.00 -13.62
CA ILE A 422 12.53 13.95 -14.09
C ILE A 422 11.76 13.44 -15.33
N GLY A 423 12.18 12.28 -15.87
CA GLY A 423 11.67 11.71 -17.11
C GLY A 423 12.10 12.47 -18.36
N ASP A 424 11.66 12.00 -19.52
CA ASP A 424 11.98 12.63 -20.80
C ASP A 424 11.35 14.03 -20.90
N LYS A 425 10.13 14.19 -20.39
CA LYS A 425 9.41 15.47 -20.35
C LYS A 425 10.19 16.55 -19.61
N GLY A 426 10.68 16.25 -18.41
CA GLY A 426 11.44 17.24 -17.66
C GLY A 426 12.80 17.56 -18.25
N GLN A 427 13.46 16.59 -18.90
CA GLN A 427 14.72 16.87 -19.62
C GLN A 427 14.49 17.80 -20.81
N LEU A 428 13.41 17.61 -21.56
CA LEU A 428 13.00 18.52 -22.64
C LEU A 428 12.69 19.92 -22.11
N SER A 429 11.98 20.01 -20.99
CA SER A 429 11.71 21.28 -20.31
C SER A 429 12.98 22.00 -19.87
N ILE A 430 13.95 21.28 -19.28
CA ILE A 430 15.24 21.86 -18.88
C ILE A 430 15.96 22.45 -20.09
N LYS A 431 16.07 21.71 -21.18
CA LYS A 431 16.74 22.18 -22.40
C LYS A 431 16.08 23.43 -22.98
N TRP A 432 14.75 23.45 -23.03
CA TRP A 432 14.02 24.63 -23.49
C TRP A 432 14.35 25.86 -22.63
N MET A 433 14.40 25.67 -21.31
CA MET A 433 14.78 26.73 -20.38
C MET A 433 16.25 27.14 -20.50
N GLU A 434 17.18 26.22 -20.78
CA GLU A 434 18.59 26.57 -21.05
C GLU A 434 18.70 27.52 -22.26
N GLU A 435 17.94 27.27 -23.32
CA GLU A 435 17.87 28.15 -24.50
C GLU A 435 17.24 29.51 -24.15
N TYR A 436 16.22 29.53 -23.29
CA TYR A 436 15.64 30.75 -22.74
C TYR A 436 16.64 31.58 -21.94
N PHE A 437 17.33 30.96 -20.96
CA PHE A 437 18.29 31.62 -20.08
C PHE A 437 19.57 32.06 -20.81
N ALA A 438 19.97 31.33 -21.85
CA ALA A 438 21.03 31.74 -22.76
C ALA A 438 20.64 32.93 -23.66
N GLY A 439 19.39 33.41 -23.57
CA GLY A 439 18.88 34.51 -24.39
C GLY A 439 18.69 34.15 -25.85
N LYS A 440 18.80 32.86 -26.22
CA LYS A 440 18.66 32.40 -27.62
C LYS A 440 17.22 32.50 -28.12
N LEU A 441 16.26 32.57 -27.20
CA LEU A 441 14.87 32.88 -27.51
C LEU A 441 14.59 34.38 -27.65
N LYS A 442 15.54 35.28 -27.36
CA LYS A 442 15.39 36.73 -27.59
C LYS A 442 15.70 37.07 -29.05
N GLN A 443 14.96 38.01 -29.64
CA GLN A 443 15.27 38.48 -30.99
C GLN A 443 16.69 39.10 -31.05
N PRO A 444 17.47 38.82 -32.11
CA PRO A 444 18.46 39.76 -32.57
C PRO A 444 17.74 41.07 -32.92
N SER A 445 18.30 42.23 -32.57
CA SER A 445 17.70 43.54 -32.85
C SER A 445 17.10 43.61 -34.26
N PHE A 446 15.97 44.30 -34.44
CA PHE A 446 15.28 44.44 -35.74
C PHE A 446 16.23 44.72 -36.92
N VAL A 447 17.29 45.50 -36.67
CA VAL A 447 18.37 45.82 -37.61
C VAL A 447 19.18 44.58 -38.02
N THR A 448 19.52 43.69 -37.09
CA THR A 448 20.22 42.42 -37.39
C THR A 448 19.30 41.37 -37.99
N GLY A 449 17.99 41.39 -37.69
CA GLY A 449 16.99 40.55 -38.34
C GLY A 449 16.83 40.86 -39.83
N ILE A 450 16.72 42.15 -40.18
CA ILE A 450 16.69 42.62 -41.57
C ILE A 450 18.00 42.30 -42.29
N LEU A 451 19.16 42.52 -41.65
CA LEU A 451 20.46 42.17 -42.26
C LEU A 451 20.59 40.68 -42.54
N ARG A 452 20.07 39.80 -41.65
CA ARG A 452 20.02 38.35 -41.88
C ARG A 452 19.10 37.98 -43.02
N PHE A 453 17.94 38.63 -43.12
CA PHE A 453 16.98 38.41 -44.21
C PHE A 453 17.61 38.71 -45.58
N PHE A 454 18.47 39.73 -45.67
CA PHE A 454 19.19 40.07 -46.89
C PHE A 454 20.46 39.24 -47.15
N THR A 455 21.01 38.55 -46.13
CA THR A 455 22.29 37.81 -46.26
C THR A 455 22.14 36.28 -46.22
N GLN A 456 21.01 35.73 -45.79
CA GLN A 456 20.79 34.28 -45.71
C GLN A 456 19.68 33.83 -46.65
N GLN A 457 20.00 33.69 -47.94
CA GLN A 457 19.19 32.89 -48.88
C GLN A 457 19.78 31.50 -49.17
N THR A 458 20.91 31.12 -48.54
CA THR A 458 21.59 29.84 -48.82
C THR A 458 22.22 29.13 -47.62
N ALA A 459 21.63 29.23 -46.41
CA ALA A 459 22.07 28.39 -45.28
C ALA A 459 20.87 27.76 -44.56
N SER A 460 20.87 26.43 -44.58
CA SER A 460 19.91 25.49 -44.01
C SER A 460 19.46 25.78 -42.56
N SER A 461 18.16 25.64 -42.35
CA SER A 461 17.45 25.31 -41.09
C SER A 461 18.04 25.92 -39.82
N SER A 462 17.39 26.96 -39.29
CA SER A 462 17.46 27.22 -37.86
C SER A 462 17.17 25.92 -37.15
N ARG A 463 18.10 25.48 -36.29
CA ARG A 463 17.90 24.32 -35.43
C ARG A 463 16.79 24.68 -34.44
N ASP A 464 15.54 24.55 -34.86
CA ASP A 464 14.46 24.41 -33.92
C ASP A 464 14.83 23.27 -32.99
N ILE A 465 14.51 23.45 -31.71
CA ILE A 465 14.72 22.44 -30.68
C ILE A 465 13.92 21.22 -31.14
N ASN A 466 14.57 20.30 -31.85
CA ASN A 466 13.90 19.10 -32.30
C ASN A 466 13.61 18.30 -31.03
N VAL A 467 12.33 18.28 -30.66
CA VAL A 467 11.79 17.59 -29.49
C VAL A 467 12.09 16.08 -29.59
N GLU A 468 12.35 15.58 -30.81
CA GLU A 468 12.67 14.17 -31.07
C GLU A 468 14.12 13.78 -30.76
N ASN A 469 15.05 14.74 -30.62
CA ASN A 469 16.42 14.43 -30.27
C ASN A 469 16.50 14.07 -28.78
N LYS A 470 16.42 12.76 -28.50
CA LYS A 470 16.52 12.18 -27.17
C LYS A 470 17.84 12.61 -26.50
N ILE A 471 17.72 13.46 -25.50
CA ILE A 471 18.85 13.90 -24.69
C ILE A 471 18.80 13.16 -23.36
N ASN A 472 19.97 12.74 -22.88
CA ASN A 472 20.14 12.12 -21.57
C ASN A 472 20.98 13.08 -20.71
N LEU A 473 20.32 14.08 -20.10
CA LEU A 473 20.94 14.86 -19.03
C LEU A 473 21.17 13.93 -17.84
N ASN A 474 22.38 13.98 -17.27
CA ASN A 474 22.67 13.20 -16.08
C ASN A 474 22.05 13.86 -14.83
N PRO A 475 21.84 13.11 -13.73
CA PRO A 475 21.22 13.67 -12.51
C PRO A 475 21.97 14.84 -11.89
N THR A 476 23.30 14.92 -12.09
CA THR A 476 24.14 16.03 -11.59
C THR A 476 23.86 17.31 -12.37
N GLU A 477 23.74 17.24 -13.69
CA GLU A 477 23.38 18.37 -14.56
C GLU A 477 22.00 18.91 -14.20
N ILE A 478 21.01 18.02 -14.04
CA ILE A 478 19.65 18.39 -13.62
C ILE A 478 19.68 19.10 -12.26
N SER A 479 20.43 18.54 -11.30
CA SER A 479 20.56 19.12 -9.96
C SER A 479 21.26 20.48 -9.99
N GLN A 480 22.29 20.64 -10.82
CA GLN A 480 23.00 21.89 -10.99
C GLN A 480 22.11 22.95 -11.65
N PHE A 481 21.37 22.58 -12.71
CA PHE A 481 20.40 23.45 -13.36
C PHE A 481 19.36 23.99 -12.36
N MET A 482 18.75 23.09 -11.57
CA MET A 482 17.80 23.50 -10.53
C MET A 482 18.45 24.41 -9.48
N ARG A 483 19.70 24.16 -9.08
CA ARG A 483 20.41 25.03 -8.11
C ARG A 483 20.62 26.43 -8.64
N THR A 484 20.91 26.53 -9.94
CA THR A 484 21.20 27.80 -10.59
C THR A 484 19.95 28.63 -10.80
N TYR A 485 18.87 28.04 -11.31
CA TYR A 485 17.70 28.80 -11.77
C TYR A 485 16.48 28.69 -10.85
N PHE A 486 16.39 27.63 -10.03
CA PHE A 486 15.22 27.32 -9.21
C PHE A 486 15.63 26.79 -7.82
N PRO A 487 16.40 27.55 -7.03
CA PRO A 487 16.94 27.07 -5.75
C PRO A 487 15.84 26.61 -4.79
N ASP A 488 14.68 27.26 -4.80
CA ASP A 488 13.53 26.91 -3.95
C ASP A 488 12.95 25.55 -4.31
N LEU A 489 13.03 25.13 -5.58
CA LEU A 489 12.50 23.85 -6.08
C LEU A 489 13.22 22.65 -5.45
N ILE A 490 14.47 22.84 -5.06
CA ILE A 490 15.29 21.81 -4.40
C ILE A 490 14.79 21.49 -2.99
N SER A 491 14.19 22.49 -2.34
CA SER A 491 13.64 22.32 -1.00
C SER A 491 12.30 21.58 -0.99
N LEU A 492 11.62 21.54 -2.13
CA LEU A 492 10.31 20.90 -2.31
C LEU A 492 10.40 19.37 -2.44
N SER A 493 9.25 18.71 -2.37
CA SER A 493 9.16 17.26 -2.61
C SER A 493 9.30 16.90 -4.09
N LEU A 494 9.78 15.69 -4.39
CA LEU A 494 9.94 15.16 -5.76
C LEU A 494 8.66 15.27 -6.59
N TRP A 495 7.49 15.15 -5.96
CA TRP A 495 6.21 15.34 -6.63
C TRP A 495 6.02 16.77 -7.16
N HIS A 496 6.32 17.80 -6.35
CA HIS A 496 6.24 19.20 -6.79
C HIS A 496 7.20 19.47 -7.94
N VAL A 497 8.42 18.95 -7.86
CA VAL A 497 9.38 19.07 -8.94
C VAL A 497 8.85 18.40 -10.21
N THR A 498 8.27 17.20 -10.10
CA THR A 498 7.67 16.50 -11.24
C THR A 498 6.50 17.28 -11.84
N MET A 499 5.63 17.85 -11.01
CA MET A 499 4.53 18.71 -11.45
C MET A 499 5.04 19.95 -12.19
N PHE A 500 6.04 20.64 -11.64
CA PHE A 500 6.67 21.80 -12.25
C PHE A 500 7.11 21.51 -13.69
N PHE A 501 7.89 20.44 -13.87
CA PHE A 501 8.42 20.09 -15.17
C PHE A 501 7.38 19.54 -16.16
N ASN A 502 6.36 18.83 -15.67
CA ASN A 502 5.26 18.34 -16.52
C ASN A 502 4.37 19.49 -17.02
N PHE A 503 4.09 20.47 -16.16
CA PHE A 503 3.37 21.67 -16.56
C PHE A 503 4.15 22.42 -17.63
N LEU A 504 5.43 22.69 -17.39
CA LEU A 504 6.29 23.37 -18.35
C LEU A 504 6.42 22.63 -19.66
N PHE A 505 6.55 21.30 -19.62
CA PHE A 505 6.61 20.49 -20.83
C PHE A 505 5.38 20.73 -21.71
N THR A 506 4.19 20.70 -21.09
CA THR A 506 2.92 20.92 -21.79
C THR A 506 2.86 22.32 -22.41
N GLN A 507 3.30 23.36 -21.68
CA GLN A 507 3.34 24.72 -22.22
C GLN A 507 4.36 24.85 -23.36
N PHE A 508 5.56 24.31 -23.19
CA PHE A 508 6.62 24.39 -24.19
C PHE A 508 6.30 23.59 -25.45
N GLU A 509 5.61 22.46 -25.32
CA GLU A 509 5.12 21.68 -26.45
C GLU A 509 4.14 22.49 -27.31
N VAL A 510 3.21 23.23 -26.68
CA VAL A 510 2.32 24.17 -27.39
C VAL A 510 3.11 25.29 -28.05
N LEU A 511 4.09 25.88 -27.36
CA LEU A 511 4.93 26.95 -27.92
C LEU A 511 5.80 26.46 -29.08
N ALA A 512 6.31 25.23 -29.02
CA ALA A 512 7.15 24.62 -30.04
C ALA A 512 6.37 24.36 -31.33
N ASN A 513 5.13 23.89 -31.19
CA ASN A 513 4.28 23.50 -32.32
C ASN A 513 3.45 24.66 -32.88
N SER A 514 3.47 25.83 -32.24
CA SER A 514 2.70 26.99 -32.68
C SER A 514 3.31 27.60 -33.95
N ARG A 515 2.63 27.44 -35.09
CA ARG A 515 3.01 28.07 -36.37
C ARG A 515 3.12 29.60 -36.28
N PHE A 516 2.33 30.21 -35.40
CA PHE A 516 2.37 31.65 -35.14
C PHE A 516 3.69 32.10 -34.52
N LEU A 517 4.30 31.24 -33.68
CA LEU A 517 5.58 31.52 -33.03
C LEU A 517 6.80 31.05 -33.85
N LEU A 518 6.58 30.20 -34.86
CA LEU A 518 7.62 29.73 -35.80
C LEU A 518 7.93 30.78 -36.88
N ASN A 519 6.97 31.62 -37.27
CA ASN A 519 7.10 32.57 -38.39
C ASN A 519 7.42 34.01 -37.95
N GLU A 520 8.61 34.25 -37.37
CA GLU A 520 9.21 35.59 -37.14
C GLU A 520 8.85 36.35 -35.84
N CYS A 521 7.88 35.89 -35.04
CA CYS A 521 7.48 36.51 -33.77
C CYS A 521 8.27 36.02 -32.53
N ILE A 522 9.59 35.89 -32.65
CA ILE A 522 10.52 35.44 -31.59
C ILE A 522 10.35 36.19 -30.22
N PRO A 523 10.04 37.51 -30.14
CA PRO A 523 9.88 38.18 -28.83
C PRO A 523 8.77 37.55 -28.00
N PHE A 524 7.71 37.06 -28.65
CA PHE A 524 6.58 36.41 -27.98
C PHE A 524 6.96 35.04 -27.43
N ARG A 525 7.90 34.31 -28.07
CA ARG A 525 8.36 33.01 -27.56
C ARG A 525 9.15 33.18 -26.26
N HIS A 526 9.98 34.23 -26.16
CA HIS A 526 10.68 34.57 -24.92
C HIS A 526 9.71 34.92 -23.80
N GLU A 527 8.79 35.88 -24.05
CA GLU A 527 7.83 36.32 -23.04
C GLU A 527 6.85 35.20 -22.64
N ALA A 528 6.34 34.41 -23.58
CA ALA A 528 5.47 33.28 -23.25
C ALA A 528 6.20 32.19 -22.45
N THR A 529 7.48 31.93 -22.77
CA THR A 529 8.31 31.01 -21.98
C THR A 529 8.52 31.54 -20.57
N LYS A 530 8.84 32.83 -20.43
CA LYS A 530 8.95 33.51 -19.13
C LYS A 530 7.68 33.35 -18.30
N CYS A 531 6.52 33.67 -18.89
CA CYS A 531 5.24 33.55 -18.22
C CYS A 531 4.91 32.10 -17.82
N ALA A 532 5.20 31.11 -18.67
CA ALA A 532 5.01 29.71 -18.33
C ALA A 532 5.88 29.28 -17.14
N ILE A 533 7.13 29.75 -17.08
CA ILE A 533 8.03 29.52 -15.95
C ILE A 533 7.46 30.14 -14.67
N GLU A 534 7.10 31.42 -14.70
CA GLU A 534 6.53 32.12 -13.55
C GLU A 534 5.24 31.47 -13.05
N PHE A 535 4.37 31.02 -13.96
CA PHE A 535 3.15 30.31 -13.60
C PHE A 535 3.44 28.94 -12.96
N ALA A 536 4.41 28.20 -13.50
CA ALA A 536 4.83 26.93 -12.92
C ALA A 536 5.41 27.12 -11.51
N GLN A 537 6.21 28.17 -11.31
CA GLN A 537 6.74 28.54 -10.00
C GLN A 537 5.60 28.83 -9.02
N ASP A 538 4.64 29.65 -9.42
CA ASP A 538 3.50 30.00 -8.58
C ASP A 538 2.65 28.79 -8.21
N LEU A 539 2.35 27.91 -9.17
CA LEU A 539 1.61 26.67 -8.90
C LEU A 539 2.36 25.75 -7.93
N CYS A 540 3.67 25.60 -8.11
CA CYS A 540 4.43 24.58 -7.38
C CYS A 540 4.94 25.05 -6.01
N PHE A 541 5.25 26.34 -5.85
CA PHE A 541 5.78 26.89 -4.60
C PHE A 541 4.69 27.26 -3.59
N TYR A 542 3.53 27.74 -4.03
CA TYR A 542 2.48 28.22 -3.11
C TYR A 542 1.57 27.12 -2.58
N SER A 543 1.54 25.94 -3.21
CA SER A 543 0.53 24.93 -2.89
C SER A 543 0.68 24.28 -1.49
N TYR A 544 1.81 24.42 -0.78
CA TYR A 544 2.06 23.64 0.46
C TYR A 544 2.96 24.25 1.55
N ASN A 545 3.17 25.58 1.62
CA ASN A 545 3.83 26.16 2.80
C ASN A 545 2.86 26.14 4.00
N GLU A 546 2.88 25.04 4.78
CA GLU A 546 1.96 24.73 5.90
C GLU A 546 1.91 25.81 7.00
N GLU A 547 2.99 26.57 7.23
CA GLU A 547 3.05 27.55 8.32
C GLU A 547 2.32 28.87 8.01
N ASP A 548 2.36 29.33 6.76
CA ASP A 548 1.60 30.51 6.33
C ASP A 548 0.16 30.16 5.91
N THR A 549 -0.05 28.98 5.33
CA THR A 549 -1.37 28.57 4.80
C THR A 549 -2.43 28.36 5.88
N LYS A 550 -2.08 28.09 7.15
CA LYS A 550 -3.08 28.04 8.25
C LYS A 550 -3.82 29.36 8.48
N LYS A 551 -3.25 30.50 8.07
CA LYS A 551 -3.95 31.80 8.09
C LYS A 551 -4.65 32.14 6.77
N THR A 552 -4.37 31.42 5.68
CA THR A 552 -4.76 31.78 4.30
C THR A 552 -5.72 30.78 3.64
N TYR A 553 -6.29 29.83 4.39
CA TYR A 553 -7.36 28.94 3.90
C TYR A 553 -8.71 29.65 3.65
N THR A 554 -8.77 30.98 3.78
CA THR A 554 -9.90 31.79 3.33
C THR A 554 -9.87 32.12 1.83
N SER A 555 -8.80 31.80 1.09
CA SER A 555 -8.79 32.02 -0.35
C SER A 555 -8.49 30.74 -1.13
N GLN A 556 -9.55 29.98 -1.46
CA GLN A 556 -9.53 29.06 -2.62
C GLN A 556 -9.15 29.77 -3.95
N PHE A 557 -8.93 31.09 -3.90
CA PHE A 557 -8.67 31.97 -5.03
C PHE A 557 -7.32 32.70 -4.95
N TYR A 558 -6.34 32.29 -4.13
CA TYR A 558 -5.07 33.04 -4.00
C TYR A 558 -4.36 33.27 -5.34
N LEU A 559 -4.22 32.22 -6.15
CA LEU A 559 -3.66 32.33 -7.50
C LEU A 559 -4.51 33.29 -8.34
N CYS A 560 -5.83 33.11 -8.33
CA CYS A 560 -6.74 34.00 -9.07
C CYS A 560 -6.60 35.47 -8.63
N GLU A 561 -6.44 35.75 -7.34
CA GLU A 561 -6.24 37.11 -6.83
C GLU A 561 -4.88 37.69 -7.22
N LYS A 562 -3.80 36.91 -7.06
CA LYS A 562 -2.44 37.33 -7.40
C LYS A 562 -2.38 37.70 -8.88
N TRP A 563 -2.90 36.82 -9.74
CA TRP A 563 -2.90 37.02 -11.17
C TRP A 563 -3.88 38.11 -11.62
N LYS A 564 -5.04 38.26 -10.97
CA LYS A 564 -5.97 39.38 -11.18
C LYS A 564 -5.35 40.74 -10.84
N LYS A 565 -4.44 40.78 -9.85
CA LYS A 565 -3.71 41.99 -9.44
C LYS A 565 -2.40 42.18 -10.23
N SER A 566 -1.96 41.19 -11.01
CA SER A 566 -0.72 41.28 -11.78
C SER A 566 -0.86 42.27 -12.93
N LYS A 567 0.19 43.08 -13.13
CA LYS A 567 0.30 43.99 -14.27
C LYS A 567 0.95 43.31 -15.48
N GLU A 568 1.48 42.11 -15.30
CA GLU A 568 2.17 41.34 -16.34
C GLU A 568 1.17 40.63 -17.26
N LEU A 569 1.57 40.41 -18.52
CA LEU A 569 0.74 39.72 -19.51
C LEU A 569 0.83 38.22 -19.27
N LEU A 570 -0.32 37.56 -19.14
CA LEU A 570 -0.42 36.12 -18.98
C LEU A 570 -0.59 35.43 -20.33
N TYR A 571 0.35 34.56 -20.68
CA TYR A 571 0.24 33.69 -21.86
C TYR A 571 0.00 32.25 -21.41
N LEU A 572 -1.24 31.78 -21.55
CA LEU A 572 -1.58 30.37 -21.39
C LEU A 572 -1.72 29.75 -22.77
N GLY A 573 -0.87 28.76 -23.07
CA GLY A 573 -0.99 27.98 -24.29
C GLY A 573 -2.25 27.12 -24.20
N CYS A 574 -3.33 27.52 -24.88
CA CYS A 574 -4.55 26.72 -24.94
C CYS A 574 -4.46 25.74 -26.14
N PRO A 575 -4.53 24.41 -25.92
CA PRO A 575 -4.55 23.44 -27.01
C PRO A 575 -5.71 23.64 -28.00
N ALA A 576 -6.82 24.25 -27.56
CA ALA A 576 -7.95 24.56 -28.45
C ALA A 576 -7.57 25.55 -29.56
N ILE A 577 -6.60 26.44 -29.32
CA ILE A 577 -6.07 27.36 -30.34
C ILE A 577 -5.23 26.61 -31.38
N ALA A 578 -4.69 25.43 -31.02
CA ALA A 578 -3.99 24.56 -31.96
C ALA A 578 -4.95 23.73 -32.84
N TRP A 579 -6.18 23.43 -32.36
CA TRP A 579 -7.21 22.73 -33.14
C TRP A 579 -7.75 23.55 -34.32
N GLU A 580 -7.73 24.89 -34.25
CA GLU A 580 -8.16 25.75 -35.35
C GLU A 580 -7.13 25.89 -36.49
N GLN A 581 -5.99 25.19 -36.42
CA GLN A 581 -4.90 25.25 -37.41
C GLN A 581 -4.90 24.09 -38.42
N GLU A 582 -6.07 23.54 -38.80
CA GLU A 582 -6.19 22.65 -39.96
C GLU A 582 -5.87 23.37 -41.29
N VAL A 583 -4.57 23.34 -41.60
CA VAL A 583 -3.82 23.15 -42.87
C VAL A 583 -4.26 23.78 -44.21
N SER A 584 -5.44 24.35 -44.43
CA SER A 584 -5.79 24.84 -45.79
C SER A 584 -6.34 26.26 -45.92
N ASN A 585 -6.46 27.03 -44.86
CA ASN A 585 -7.18 28.30 -44.99
C ASN A 585 -6.25 29.52 -45.16
N THR A 586 -6.17 30.02 -46.40
CA THR A 586 -5.65 31.36 -46.72
C THR A 586 -6.68 32.42 -46.34
N TRP A 587 -6.63 32.92 -45.10
CA TRP A 587 -7.55 33.97 -44.68
C TRP A 587 -7.10 35.34 -45.17
N ASN A 588 -8.02 36.10 -45.76
CA ASN A 588 -7.79 37.49 -46.11
C ASN A 588 -7.80 38.40 -44.86
N GLY A 589 -7.37 39.65 -45.02
CA GLY A 589 -7.24 40.60 -43.90
C GLY A 589 -8.53 40.80 -43.09
N GLN A 590 -9.69 40.81 -43.75
CA GLN A 590 -10.99 40.98 -43.10
C GLN A 590 -11.45 39.73 -42.32
N GLU A 591 -11.09 38.54 -42.78
CA GLU A 591 -11.40 37.29 -42.07
C GLU A 591 -10.57 37.14 -40.80
N LYS A 592 -9.31 37.61 -40.83
CA LYS A 592 -8.49 37.71 -39.62
C LYS A 592 -9.15 38.66 -38.62
N GLU A 593 -9.53 39.85 -39.05
CA GLU A 593 -10.12 40.87 -38.17
C GLU A 593 -11.44 40.39 -37.53
N LYS A 594 -12.37 39.83 -38.32
CA LYS A 594 -13.64 39.26 -37.82
C LYS A 594 -13.44 38.10 -36.86
N ARG A 595 -12.41 37.28 -37.05
CA ARG A 595 -12.13 36.15 -36.16
C ARG A 595 -11.39 36.57 -34.89
N MET A 596 -10.53 37.60 -34.96
CA MET A 596 -10.00 38.30 -33.79
C MET A 596 -11.16 38.86 -32.95
N GLU A 597 -12.16 39.46 -33.59
CA GLU A 597 -13.36 39.97 -32.95
C GLU A 597 -14.22 38.87 -32.31
N LEU A 598 -14.35 37.72 -32.97
CA LEU A 598 -15.01 36.52 -32.44
C LEU A 598 -14.27 35.94 -31.21
N LEU A 599 -12.93 35.89 -31.26
CA LEU A 599 -12.07 35.54 -30.12
C LEU A 599 -12.25 36.53 -28.97
N PHE A 600 -12.25 37.84 -29.23
CA PHE A 600 -12.49 38.88 -28.23
C PHE A 600 -13.89 38.77 -27.59
N ARG A 601 -14.88 38.32 -28.37
CA ARG A 601 -16.25 38.08 -27.89
C ARG A 601 -16.36 36.79 -27.07
N ALA A 602 -15.67 35.73 -27.47
CA ALA A 602 -15.63 34.46 -26.75
C ALA A 602 -14.91 34.58 -25.39
N VAL A 603 -13.95 35.50 -25.28
CA VAL A 603 -13.15 35.77 -24.06
C VAL A 603 -13.58 37.04 -23.32
N ASN A 604 -14.77 37.59 -23.62
CA ASN A 604 -15.41 38.67 -22.86
C ASN A 604 -14.56 39.94 -22.59
N VAL A 605 -13.81 40.41 -23.61
CA VAL A 605 -12.94 41.59 -23.47
C VAL A 605 -13.75 42.90 -23.39
N PRO A 606 -13.53 43.76 -22.38
CA PRO A 606 -14.24 45.05 -22.25
C PRO A 606 -13.99 46.03 -23.42
N GLU A 607 -15.05 46.69 -23.89
CA GLU A 607 -15.07 47.65 -25.01
C GLU A 607 -14.04 48.80 -24.88
N GLU A 608 -13.85 49.31 -23.67
CA GLU A 608 -12.93 50.41 -23.36
C GLU A 608 -11.47 50.08 -23.68
N LYS A 609 -11.12 48.78 -23.72
CA LYS A 609 -9.78 48.30 -24.05
C LYS A 609 -9.61 47.93 -25.52
N LYS A 610 -10.69 47.89 -26.32
CA LYS A 610 -10.63 47.61 -27.77
C LYS A 610 -9.99 48.75 -28.56
N LYS A 611 -10.20 50.02 -28.15
CA LYS A 611 -9.67 51.21 -28.83
C LYS A 611 -8.17 51.46 -28.62
N ILE A 612 -7.53 50.74 -27.70
CA ILE A 612 -6.08 50.81 -27.46
C ILE A 612 -5.33 49.84 -28.41
N SER A 613 -6.04 48.95 -29.11
CA SER A 613 -5.47 47.84 -29.90
C SER A 613 -4.92 48.22 -31.28
N ASP A 614 -5.19 49.43 -31.80
CA ASP A 614 -4.58 49.93 -33.05
C ASP A 614 -3.06 50.18 -32.91
N LYS A 615 -2.51 50.09 -31.69
CA LYS A 615 -1.08 50.10 -31.43
C LYS A 615 -0.71 48.96 -30.46
N ASN A 616 -0.51 47.77 -31.02
CA ASN A 616 0.30 46.66 -30.50
C ASN A 616 0.04 46.19 -29.04
N VAL A 617 -1.12 45.59 -28.70
CA VAL A 617 -1.24 44.60 -27.60
C VAL A 617 -2.48 43.70 -27.83
N ILE A 618 -2.32 42.37 -27.81
CA ILE A 618 -3.42 41.40 -27.69
C ILE A 618 -3.42 40.87 -26.25
N ARG A 619 -4.55 41.03 -25.55
CA ARG A 619 -4.79 40.54 -24.18
C ARG A 619 -5.88 39.47 -24.24
N PHE A 620 -5.66 38.34 -23.59
CA PHE A 620 -6.67 37.28 -23.39
C PHE A 620 -7.03 37.27 -21.90
N ASP A 621 -8.27 37.63 -21.56
CA ASP A 621 -8.83 37.37 -20.23
C ASP A 621 -9.80 36.19 -20.37
N THR A 622 -9.59 35.07 -19.68
CA THR A 622 -10.64 34.03 -19.55
C THR A 622 -10.64 33.37 -18.17
N MET A 623 -11.87 33.25 -17.65
CA MET A 623 -12.44 32.34 -16.65
C MET A 623 -11.49 31.44 -15.82
N CYS A 624 -11.45 31.74 -14.52
CA CYS A 624 -11.75 30.83 -13.41
C CYS A 624 -12.75 31.53 -12.49
#